data_AF-A0A944QGB3-F1
#
_entry.id   AF-A0A944QGB3-F1
#
_cell.length_a   1.000
_cell.length_b   1.000
_cell.length_c   1.000
_cell.angle_alpha   90.00
_cell.angle_beta   90.00
_cell.angle_gamma   90.00
#
_symmetry.space_group_name_H-M   'P 1'
#
loop_
_entity.id
_entity.type
_entity.pdbx_description
1 polymer ?
#
loop_
_entity_poly.entity_id
_entity_poly.type
_entity_poly.pdbx_seq_one_letter_code
_entity_poly.pdbx_strand_id
1 'polypeptide(L)' 'MHALEPGETVLEAFILLKVLDRDGDVAWSYRTTNRLSREELLGALTVQVDVLRKSLRDEWDDD' A
#
# COMPACT_ATOMS: atom_id res chain seq x y z
N MET A 1 -1.02 5.28 12.70
CA MET A 1 -1.73 5.77 11.50
C MET A 1 -0.95 6.98 11.03
N HIS A 2 -0.42 6.98 9.81
CA HIS A 2 0.26 8.16 9.27
C HIS A 2 -0.81 9.20 8.92
N ALA A 3 -0.74 10.37 9.56
CA ALA A 3 -1.68 11.45 9.29
C ALA A 3 -1.41 12.07 7.91
N LEU A 4 -2.44 12.64 7.31
CA LEU A 4 -2.29 13.47 6.11
C LEU A 4 -1.58 14.76 6.47
N GLU A 5 -0.88 15.35 5.51
CA GLU A 5 -0.27 16.65 5.70
C GLU A 5 -1.36 17.73 5.82
N PRO A 6 -1.09 18.83 6.56
CA PRO A 6 -2.05 19.92 6.70
C PRO A 6 -2.50 20.48 5.34
N GLY A 7 -3.82 20.52 5.12
CA GLY A 7 -4.41 21.04 3.89
C GLY A 7 -4.67 20.00 2.80
N GLU A 8 -4.23 18.76 2.99
CA GLU A 8 -4.57 17.67 2.07
C GLU A 8 -6.03 17.23 2.23
N THR A 9 -6.67 16.94 1.09
CA THR A 9 -8.00 16.32 1.04
C THR A 9 -7.87 14.95 0.41
N VAL A 10 -8.31 13.90 1.11
CA VAL A 10 -8.31 12.55 0.55
C VAL A 10 -9.34 12.46 -0.57
N LEU A 11 -8.89 11.99 -1.73
CA LEU A 11 -9.78 11.67 -2.84
C LEU A 11 -10.13 10.19 -2.84
N GLU A 12 -9.12 9.32 -2.83
CA GLU A 12 -9.28 7.88 -2.97
C GLU A 12 -8.20 7.12 -2.20
N ALA A 13 -8.46 5.86 -1.87
CA ALA A 13 -7.50 4.99 -1.21
C ALA A 13 -7.54 3.56 -1.79
N PHE A 14 -6.36 2.95 -1.87
CA PHE A 14 -6.16 1.52 -2.03
C PHE A 14 -5.58 0.97 -0.73
N ILE A 15 -6.15 -0.12 -0.22
CA ILE A 15 -5.80 -0.71 1.07
C ILE A 15 -5.49 -2.18 0.87
N LEU A 16 -4.27 -2.60 1.19
CA LEU A 16 -3.90 -4.00 1.31
C LEU A 16 -4.17 -4.48 2.74
N LEU A 17 -4.84 -5.62 2.86
CA LEU A 17 -5.29 -6.20 4.11
C LEU A 17 -4.69 -7.59 4.25
N LYS A 18 -3.98 -7.83 5.35
CA LYS A 18 -3.67 -9.19 5.81
C LYS A 18 -4.88 -9.68 6.60
N VAL A 19 -5.47 -10.80 6.18
CA VAL A 19 -6.69 -11.34 6.78
C VAL A 19 -6.48 -12.80 7.15
N LEU A 20 -7.29 -13.30 8.07
CA LEU A 20 -7.50 -14.74 8.21
C LEU A 20 -8.71 -15.10 7.34
N ASP A 21 -8.57 -16.14 6.54
CA ASP A 21 -9.70 -16.64 5.75
C ASP A 21 -10.63 -17.52 6.60
N ARG A 22 -11.55 -18.23 5.95
CA ARG A 22 -12.56 -19.05 6.63
C ARG A 22 -11.97 -20.30 7.29
N ASP A 23 -10.81 -20.76 6.82
CA ASP A 23 -10.12 -21.93 7.32
C ASP A 23 -9.10 -21.55 8.40
N GLY A 24 -8.92 -20.25 8.65
CA GLY A 24 -7.99 -19.70 9.63
C GLY A 24 -6.60 -19.48 9.06
N ASP A 25 -6.42 -19.62 7.76
CA ASP A 25 -5.15 -19.41 7.09
C ASP A 25 -4.91 -17.93 6.80
N VAL A 26 -3.63 -17.54 6.80
CA VAL A 26 -3.23 -16.17 6.46
C VAL A 26 -3.39 -15.95 4.96
N ALA A 27 -4.22 -14.98 4.62
CA ALA A 27 -4.45 -14.54 3.25
C ALA A 27 -4.27 -13.03 3.10
N TRP A 28 -4.22 -12.58 1.85
CA TRP A 28 -4.19 -11.17 1.50
C TRP A 28 -5.43 -10.80 0.71
N SER A 29 -5.96 -9.61 0.98
CA SER A 29 -7.14 -9.04 0.35
C SER A 29 -6.89 -7.56 0.13
N TYR A 30 -7.59 -6.93 -0.81
CA TYR A 30 -7.49 -5.47 -0.98
C TYR A 30 -8.87 -4.83 -1.09
N ARG A 31 -8.94 -3.55 -0.72
CA ARG A 31 -10.13 -2.71 -0.86
C ARG A 31 -9.75 -1.39 -1.49
N THR A 32 -10.69 -0.80 -2.22
CA THR A 32 -10.59 0.59 -2.69
C THR A 32 -11.81 1.36 -2.21
N THR A 33 -11.63 2.65 -1.88
CA THR A 33 -12.76 3.51 -1.48
C THR A 33 -13.62 3.92 -2.67
N ASN A 34 -13.03 3.99 -3.86
CA ASN A 34 -13.69 4.31 -5.11
C ASN A 34 -13.01 3.57 -6.27
N ARG A 35 -13.49 3.77 -7.51
CA ARG A 35 -12.94 3.12 -8.70
C ARG A 35 -11.75 3.92 -9.25
N LEU A 36 -10.58 3.76 -8.62
CA LEU A 36 -9.30 4.21 -9.17
C LEU A 36 -9.14 3.71 -10.62
N SER A 37 -8.62 4.55 -11.52
CA SER A 37 -8.21 4.05 -12.83
C SER A 37 -7.08 3.02 -12.66
N ARG A 38 -6.99 2.07 -13.60
CA ARG A 38 -5.98 1.01 -13.50
C ARG A 38 -4.58 1.58 -13.67
N GLU A 39 -4.47 2.61 -14.49
CA GLU A 39 -3.25 3.34 -14.81
C GLU A 39 -2.74 4.12 -13.59
N GLU A 40 -3.60 4.86 -12.89
CA GLU A 40 -3.23 5.56 -11.65
C GLU A 40 -2.83 4.57 -10.56
N LEU A 41 -3.60 3.48 -10.38
CA LEU A 41 -3.28 2.45 -9.40
C LEU A 41 -1.94 1.78 -9.71
N LEU A 42 -1.68 1.43 -10.97
CA LEU A 42 -0.41 0.84 -11.39
C LEU A 42 0.75 1.80 -11.08
N GLY A 43 0.62 3.07 -11.48
CA GLY A 43 1.65 4.08 -11.21
C GLY A 43 1.96 4.23 -9.72
N ALA A 44 0.91 4.31 -8.88
CA ALA A 44 1.06 4.44 -7.44
C ALA A 44 1.74 3.20 -6.80
N LEU A 45 1.34 1.99 -7.21
CA LEU A 45 1.92 0.76 -6.69
C LEU A 45 3.37 0.57 -7.14
N THR A 46 3.72 0.95 -8.37
CA THR A 46 5.11 0.91 -8.84
C THR A 46 6.02 1.77 -7.97
N VAL A 47 5.62 3.03 -7.72
CA VAL A 47 6.39 3.93 -6.84
C VAL A 47 6.55 3.33 -5.45
N GLN A 48 5.49 2.78 -4.87
CA GLN A 48 5.59 2.20 -3.53
C GLN A 48 6.46 0.94 -3.45
N VAL A 49 6.43 0.10 -4.49
CA VAL A 49 7.33 -1.05 -4.57
C VAL A 49 8.79 -0.58 -4.63
N ASP A 50 9.09 0.46 -5.38
CA ASP A 50 10.46 0.98 -5.48
C ASP A 50 10.94 1.63 -4.19
N VAL A 51 10.07 2.36 -3.49
CA VAL A 51 10.36 2.88 -2.14
C VAL A 51 10.65 1.73 -1.17
N LEU A 52 9.78 0.72 -1.12
CA LEU A 52 9.96 -0.44 -0.25
C LEU A 52 11.25 -1.20 -0.55
N ARG A 53 11.57 -1.41 -1.83
CA ARG A 53 12.83 -2.04 -2.24
C ARG A 53 14.04 -1.26 -1.76
N LYS A 54 14.01 0.07 -1.88
CA LYS A 54 15.08 0.93 -1.38
C LYS A 54 15.20 0.82 0.14
N SER A 55 14.11 0.95 0.88
CA SER A 55 14.11 0.83 2.35
C SER A 55 14.66 -0.52 2.81
N LEU A 56 14.22 -1.62 2.19
CA LEU A 56 14.75 -2.94 2.50
C LEU A 56 16.24 -3.07 2.17
N ARG A 57 16.74 -2.45 1.08
CA ARG A 57 18.17 -2.49 0.80
C ARG A 57 18.96 -1.67 1.81
N ASP A 58 18.49 -0.46 2.12
CA ASP A 58 19.16 0.43 3.07
C ASP A 58 19.23 -0.23 4.47
N GLU A 59 18.18 -0.95 4.89
CA GLU A 59 18.18 -1.77 6.12
C GLU A 59 19.24 -2.88 6.14
N TRP A 60 19.63 -3.41 4.98
CA TRP A 60 20.63 -4.49 4.86
C TRP A 60 22.06 -3.95 4.76
N ASP A 61 22.26 -2.72 4.28
CA ASP A 61 23.57 -2.08 4.15
C ASP A 61 24.06 -1.46 5.49
N ASP A 62 23.17 -1.33 6.48
CA ASP A 62 23.45 -0.80 7.82
C ASP A 62 23.91 -1.88 8.84
N ASP A 63 24.05 -3.15 8.41
CA ASP A 63 24.65 -4.29 9.15
C ASP A 63 26.09 -4.60 8.68
#